data_AF-A0A7K3Z475-F1
#
_entry.id   AF-A0A7K3Z475-F1
#
_cell.length_a   1.000
_cell.length_b   1.000
_cell.length_c   1.000
_cell.angle_alpha   90.00
_cell.angle_beta   90.00
_cell.angle_gamma   90.00
#
_symmetry.space_group_name_H-M   'P 1'
#
loop_
_entity.id
_entity.type
_entity.pdbx_description
1 polymer ?
#
loop_
_entity_poly.entity_id
_entity_poly.type
_entity_poly.pdbx_seq_one_letter_code
_entity_poly.pdbx_strand_id
1 'polypeptide(L)'
;MILFSNQKTAFATCLGCQDAPCVFFKESEITPANFDGFPVNRCIDVCATGAIRIGDNGLPLIDNEKCILCGACASRCPLGAIRLVAGRGAVIEVAPNEAFLEATNSDSHNAELMRNLFQTLPTEGVSLIESDDIVNEITSKIQKAAAVVGDQFPNLLTRNLLISSGNNAAISRKGNNFMRMDIVLSNTMETSGVVEVEFGQDANMEAPRDVLDSIAVLVSRYNWTIKNTASFIVTDLLPNRRSEYWHIIQDINNVFGIKIGTITIFCLMLLNWNRKKLILLKNHNFYADRAIDSYRAEVLEPLMQRKLKLNNLPNPLVDIAK
;
A
#
# COMPACT_ATOMS: atom_id res chain seq x y z
N MET A 1 -0.08 -21.31 -0.98
CA MET A 1 0.90 -22.36 -0.68
C MET A 1 2.22 -21.91 -1.25
N ILE A 2 3.32 -22.18 -0.58
CA ILE A 2 4.67 -21.98 -1.09
C ILE A 2 5.00 -23.19 -1.97
N LEU A 3 5.50 -22.94 -3.18
CA LEU A 3 6.12 -23.95 -4.03
C LEU A 3 7.63 -23.90 -3.80
N PHE A 4 8.20 -25.00 -3.33
CA PHE A 4 9.64 -25.11 -3.12
C PHE A 4 10.35 -25.56 -4.39
N SER A 5 11.66 -25.37 -4.45
CA SER A 5 12.50 -25.75 -5.60
C SER A 5 12.46 -27.26 -5.92
N ASN A 6 12.09 -28.10 -4.95
CA ASN A 6 11.88 -29.54 -5.11
C ASN A 6 10.45 -29.92 -5.58
N GLN A 7 9.65 -28.97 -6.04
CA GLN A 7 8.26 -29.13 -6.48
C GLN A 7 7.25 -29.54 -5.40
N LYS A 8 7.66 -29.65 -4.13
CA LYS A 8 6.71 -29.80 -3.02
C LYS A 8 6.01 -28.49 -2.74
N THR A 9 4.80 -28.58 -2.19
CA THR A 9 4.04 -27.43 -1.74
C THR A 9 3.70 -27.55 -0.27
N ALA A 10 3.81 -26.47 0.48
CA ALA A 10 3.33 -26.41 1.87
C ALA A 10 2.83 -25.01 2.21
N PHE A 11 2.18 -24.88 3.36
CA PHE A 11 1.92 -23.56 3.94
C PHE A 11 3.10 -23.15 4.82
N ALA A 12 3.51 -21.89 4.74
CA ALA A 12 4.39 -21.33 5.75
C ALA A 12 3.69 -21.23 7.08
N THR A 13 4.45 -21.48 8.15
CA THR A 13 3.99 -21.36 9.53
C THR A 13 4.60 -20.11 10.18
N CYS A 14 3.86 -19.48 11.08
CA CYS A 14 4.28 -18.30 11.82
C CYS A 14 5.50 -18.64 12.69
N LEU A 15 6.54 -17.81 12.60
CA LEU A 15 7.76 -17.96 13.40
C LEU A 15 7.70 -17.23 14.74
N GLY A 16 6.66 -16.43 15.00
CA GLY A 16 6.61 -15.56 16.18
C GLY A 16 7.76 -14.54 16.20
N CYS A 17 8.04 -13.87 15.08
CA CYS A 17 9.14 -12.91 14.97
C CYS A 17 9.06 -11.86 16.09
N GLN A 18 10.19 -11.62 16.78
CA GLN A 18 10.25 -10.75 17.96
C GLN A 18 9.79 -9.32 17.67
N ASP A 19 10.13 -8.77 16.51
CA ASP A 19 9.72 -7.43 16.08
C ASP A 19 8.37 -7.39 15.33
N ALA A 20 7.74 -8.55 15.14
CA ALA A 20 6.42 -8.72 14.52
C ALA A 20 6.13 -7.77 13.35
N PRO A 21 6.89 -7.84 12.23
CA PRO A 21 6.82 -6.85 11.15
C PRO A 21 5.47 -6.86 10.42
N CYS A 22 4.68 -7.93 10.56
CA CYS A 22 3.32 -8.00 10.03
C CYS A 22 2.30 -7.21 10.86
N VAL A 23 2.65 -6.84 12.10
CA VAL A 23 1.82 -6.07 13.04
C VAL A 23 2.32 -4.64 13.17
N PHE A 24 3.64 -4.43 13.22
CA PHE A 24 4.24 -3.12 13.47
C PHE A 24 5.23 -2.69 12.35
N PHE A 25 5.20 -1.39 12.05
CA PHE A 25 6.25 -0.69 11.32
C PHE A 25 7.37 -0.26 12.26
N LYS A 26 8.57 -0.11 11.71
CA LYS A 26 9.67 0.58 12.39
C LYS A 26 9.44 2.08 12.33
N GLU A 27 9.90 2.81 13.34
CA GLU A 27 9.83 4.29 13.38
C GLU A 27 10.48 4.94 12.14
N SER A 28 11.56 4.34 11.63
CA SER A 28 12.24 4.80 10.42
C SER A 28 11.41 4.66 9.13
N GLU A 29 10.39 3.78 9.12
CA GLU A 29 9.51 3.58 7.97
C GLU A 29 8.38 4.62 7.92
N ILE A 30 8.01 5.19 9.08
CA ILE A 30 6.93 6.18 9.22
C ILE A 30 7.42 7.62 9.39
N THR A 31 8.73 7.81 9.44
CA THR A 31 9.38 9.13 9.60
C THR A 31 10.11 9.51 8.32
N PRO A 32 9.93 10.72 7.78
CA PRO A 32 10.59 11.11 6.54
C PRO A 32 12.06 11.43 6.81
N ALA A 33 12.99 10.71 6.17
CA ALA A 33 14.43 10.88 6.41
C ALA A 33 15.02 12.17 5.80
N ASN A 34 14.28 12.81 4.90
CA ASN A 34 14.69 13.95 4.07
C ASN A 34 13.83 15.21 4.33
N PHE A 35 13.05 15.21 5.40
CA PHE A 35 12.20 16.33 5.78
C PHE A 35 12.11 16.47 7.31
N ASP A 36 13.13 17.12 7.86
CA ASP A 36 13.15 17.52 9.26
C ASP A 36 12.04 18.54 9.55
N GLY A 37 11.18 18.25 10.53
CA GLY A 37 10.09 19.13 10.96
C GLY A 37 8.70 18.76 10.45
N PHE A 38 8.56 17.71 9.64
CA PHE A 38 7.23 17.18 9.29
C PHE A 38 6.52 16.65 10.55
N PRO A 39 5.26 17.05 10.83
CA PRO A 39 4.57 16.65 12.06
C PRO A 39 4.01 15.22 11.95
N VAL A 40 4.88 14.22 12.13
CA VAL A 40 4.58 12.80 11.92
C VAL A 40 3.49 12.28 12.89
N ASN A 41 2.53 11.55 12.34
CA ASN A 41 1.68 10.62 13.11
C ASN A 41 2.48 9.36 13.50
N ARG A 42 2.58 9.10 14.80
CA ARG A 42 3.38 8.00 15.38
C ARG A 42 2.67 6.64 15.45
N CYS A 43 1.55 6.47 14.74
CA CYS A 43 0.89 5.17 14.65
C CYS A 43 1.78 4.21 13.85
N ILE A 44 2.35 3.22 14.54
CA ILE A 44 3.20 2.17 13.97
C ILE A 44 2.41 0.93 13.50
N ASP A 45 1.09 0.91 13.68
CA ASP A 45 0.30 -0.27 13.31
C ASP A 45 0.28 -0.48 11.80
N VAL A 46 0.57 -1.71 11.37
CA VAL A 46 0.49 -2.15 9.96
C VAL A 46 -0.95 -2.18 9.47
N CYS A 47 -1.89 -2.53 10.34
CA CYS A 47 -3.30 -2.61 9.98
C CYS A 47 -4.04 -1.31 10.32
N ALA A 48 -4.47 -0.59 9.29
CA ALA A 48 -5.23 0.65 9.44
C ALA A 48 -6.60 0.48 10.14
N THR A 49 -7.10 -0.76 10.24
CA THR A 49 -8.39 -1.06 10.91
C THR A 49 -8.23 -1.73 12.27
N GLY A 50 -7.00 -1.98 12.72
CA GLY A 50 -6.74 -2.73 13.95
C GLY A 50 -7.17 -4.20 13.90
N ALA A 51 -7.25 -4.80 12.69
CA ALA A 51 -7.64 -6.19 12.50
C ALA A 51 -6.54 -7.21 12.84
N ILE A 52 -5.29 -6.78 13.07
CA ILE A 52 -4.21 -7.63 13.56
C ILE A 52 -3.59 -7.02 14.80
N ARG A 53 -3.30 -7.85 15.79
CA ARG A 53 -2.62 -7.47 17.04
C ARG A 53 -1.80 -8.63 17.57
N ILE A 54 -0.95 -8.40 18.57
CA ILE A 54 -0.32 -9.48 19.32
C ILE A 54 -1.34 -10.05 20.31
N GLY A 55 -1.49 -11.38 20.31
CA GLY A 55 -2.31 -12.11 21.27
C GLY A 55 -1.54 -12.45 22.55
N ASP A 56 -2.24 -13.03 23.52
CA ASP A 56 -1.69 -13.32 24.86
C ASP A 56 -0.57 -14.37 24.82
N ASN A 57 -0.53 -15.20 23.77
CA ASN A 57 0.53 -16.19 23.52
C ASN A 57 1.74 -15.59 22.78
N GLY A 58 1.80 -14.28 22.58
CA GLY A 58 2.87 -13.60 21.84
C GLY A 58 2.81 -13.75 20.33
N LEU A 59 1.84 -14.48 19.78
CA LEU A 59 1.65 -14.64 18.34
C LEU A 59 0.63 -13.62 17.80
N PRO A 60 0.74 -13.20 16.52
CA PRO A 60 -0.26 -12.32 15.94
C PRO A 60 -1.64 -13.02 15.85
N LEU A 61 -2.69 -12.26 16.11
CA LEU A 61 -4.09 -12.69 16.07
C LEU A 61 -4.89 -11.79 15.12
N ILE A 62 -5.74 -12.38 14.28
CA ILE A 62 -6.61 -11.65 13.34
C ILE A 62 -8.03 -11.56 13.87
N ASP A 63 -8.57 -10.34 13.87
CA ASP A 63 -9.99 -10.04 13.93
C ASP A 63 -10.54 -9.93 12.50
N ASN A 64 -11.26 -10.98 12.06
CA ASN A 64 -11.78 -11.07 10.70
C ASN A 64 -12.95 -10.10 10.42
N GLU A 65 -13.64 -9.61 11.45
CA GLU A 65 -14.73 -8.65 11.28
C GLU A 65 -14.20 -7.27 10.87
N LYS A 66 -12.99 -6.92 11.33
CA LYS A 66 -12.29 -5.68 10.97
C LYS A 66 -11.40 -5.83 9.74
N CYS A 67 -11.15 -7.04 9.28
CA CYS A 67 -10.20 -7.31 8.20
C CYS A 67 -10.79 -6.92 6.83
N ILE A 68 -10.19 -5.91 6.19
CA ILE A 68 -10.57 -5.40 4.86
C ILE A 68 -9.81 -6.07 3.70
N LEU A 69 -9.08 -7.16 3.96
CA LEU A 69 -8.26 -7.87 2.96
C LEU A 69 -7.19 -7.01 2.26
N CYS A 70 -6.71 -5.91 2.84
CA CYS A 70 -5.75 -5.01 2.19
C CYS A 70 -4.38 -5.65 1.89
N GLY A 71 -4.02 -6.72 2.60
CA GLY A 71 -2.80 -7.49 2.36
C GLY A 71 -1.50 -6.90 2.92
N ALA A 72 -1.54 -5.75 3.60
CA ALA A 72 -0.35 -5.13 4.21
C ALA A 72 0.40 -6.10 5.15
N CYS A 73 -0.32 -6.74 6.08
CA CYS A 73 0.28 -7.73 7.00
C CYS A 73 0.84 -8.95 6.26
N ALA A 74 0.15 -9.42 5.22
CA ALA A 74 0.58 -10.57 4.42
C ALA A 74 1.83 -10.27 3.60
N SER A 75 1.90 -9.09 2.98
CA SER A 75 3.07 -8.59 2.25
C SER A 75 4.30 -8.51 3.17
N ARG A 76 4.11 -8.02 4.40
CA ARG A 76 5.19 -7.84 5.38
C ARG A 76 5.61 -9.10 6.13
N CYS A 77 4.82 -10.17 6.08
CA CYS A 77 5.21 -11.42 6.71
C CYS A 77 6.42 -12.03 5.95
N PRO A 78 7.62 -12.12 6.57
CA PRO A 78 8.83 -12.57 5.87
C PRO A 78 8.76 -14.03 5.43
N LEU A 79 7.94 -14.84 6.11
CA LEU A 79 7.75 -16.25 5.79
C LEU A 79 6.57 -16.50 4.83
N GLY A 80 5.66 -15.53 4.65
CA GLY A 80 4.41 -15.76 3.94
C GLY A 80 3.39 -16.63 4.71
N ALA A 81 3.47 -16.65 6.04
CA ALA A 81 2.58 -17.42 6.93
C ALA A 81 1.16 -16.84 7.06
N ILE A 82 0.90 -15.67 6.47
CA ILE A 82 -0.42 -15.02 6.47
C ILE A 82 -1.02 -15.15 5.08
N ARG A 83 -2.20 -15.79 5.00
CA ARG A 83 -2.98 -15.91 3.77
C ARG A 83 -4.19 -14.99 3.79
N LEU A 84 -4.65 -14.60 2.61
CA LEU A 84 -5.90 -13.89 2.42
C LEU A 84 -6.94 -14.86 1.87
N VAL A 85 -8.11 -14.90 2.50
CA VAL A 85 -9.20 -15.80 2.13
C VAL A 85 -10.45 -14.96 1.90
N ALA A 86 -10.94 -14.95 0.65
CA ALA A 86 -12.18 -14.29 0.27
C ALA A 86 -13.36 -14.78 1.13
N GLY A 87 -14.25 -13.89 1.52
CA GLY A 87 -15.37 -14.17 2.42
C GLY A 87 -14.98 -14.40 3.89
N ARG A 88 -13.69 -14.34 4.25
CA ARG A 88 -13.21 -14.52 5.63
C ARG A 88 -12.34 -13.37 6.09
N GLY A 89 -11.19 -13.15 5.45
CA GLY A 89 -10.16 -12.23 5.94
C GLY A 89 -8.76 -12.83 5.90
N ALA A 90 -7.86 -12.28 6.70
CA ALA A 90 -6.51 -12.81 6.84
C ALA A 90 -6.50 -14.03 7.79
N VAL A 91 -5.72 -15.05 7.46
CA VAL A 91 -5.55 -16.27 8.26
C VAL A 91 -4.08 -16.52 8.49
N ILE A 92 -3.70 -16.73 9.74
CA ILE A 92 -2.32 -17.01 10.16
C ILE A 92 -2.20 -18.50 10.39
N GLU A 93 -1.23 -19.12 9.73
CA GLU A 93 -0.88 -20.51 9.98
C GLU A 93 0.13 -20.59 11.12
N VAL A 94 -0.25 -21.28 12.20
CA VAL A 94 0.60 -21.43 13.41
C VAL A 94 1.00 -22.88 13.67
N ALA A 95 0.34 -23.83 13.01
CA ALA A 95 0.63 -25.25 13.19
C ALA A 95 1.88 -25.68 12.38
N PRO A 96 2.77 -26.51 12.96
CA PRO A 96 3.82 -27.18 12.21
C PRO A 96 3.26 -28.06 11.09
N ASN A 97 4.06 -28.32 10.06
CA ASN A 97 3.74 -29.21 8.96
C ASN A 97 5.00 -29.89 8.40
N GLU A 98 4.85 -30.70 7.35
CA GLU A 98 5.95 -31.45 6.73
C GLU A 98 7.15 -30.61 6.26
N ALA A 99 6.93 -29.32 5.94
CA ALA A 99 7.98 -28.39 5.53
C ALA A 99 8.42 -27.43 6.65
N PHE A 100 7.57 -27.19 7.65
CA PHE A 100 7.83 -26.29 8.77
C PHE A 100 7.69 -27.07 10.08
N LEU A 101 8.80 -27.67 10.50
CA LEU A 101 8.86 -28.50 11.71
C LEU A 101 9.02 -27.63 12.96
N GLU A 102 8.46 -28.10 14.07
CA GLU A 102 8.68 -27.49 15.38
C GLU A 102 10.13 -27.72 15.82
N ALA A 103 10.81 -26.66 16.23
CA ALA A 103 12.18 -26.75 16.71
C ALA A 103 12.22 -27.40 18.09
N THR A 104 13.16 -28.32 18.31
CA THR A 104 13.39 -28.95 19.62
C THR A 104 13.95 -27.98 20.67
N ASN A 105 14.64 -26.92 20.22
CA ASN A 105 15.17 -25.84 21.05
C ASN A 105 14.74 -24.48 20.45
N SER A 106 13.77 -23.82 21.09
CA SER A 106 13.28 -22.49 20.70
C SER A 106 14.09 -21.39 21.39
N ASP A 107 15.32 -21.15 20.93
CA ASP A 107 16.02 -19.91 21.29
C ASP A 107 15.66 -18.78 20.30
N SER A 108 15.68 -17.54 20.80
CA SER A 108 15.37 -16.34 20.01
C SER A 108 16.36 -16.10 18.87
N HIS A 109 17.59 -16.62 19.00
CA HIS A 109 18.64 -16.47 18.00
C HIS A 109 18.31 -17.26 16.72
N ASN A 110 17.84 -18.50 16.85
CA ASN A 110 17.44 -19.34 15.73
C ASN A 110 16.23 -18.77 14.99
N ALA A 111 15.27 -18.17 15.71
CA ALA A 111 14.14 -17.48 15.09
C ALA A 111 14.59 -16.25 14.27
N GLU A 112 15.51 -15.44 14.79
CA GLU A 112 16.04 -14.28 14.05
C GLU A 112 16.86 -14.72 12.83
N LEU A 113 17.70 -15.75 12.98
CA LEU A 113 18.50 -16.29 11.89
C LEU A 113 17.61 -16.86 10.77
N MET A 114 16.60 -17.64 11.13
CA MET A 114 15.64 -18.21 10.17
C MET A 114 14.86 -17.10 9.45
N ARG A 115 14.40 -16.08 10.18
CA ARG A 115 13.75 -14.92 9.59
C ARG A 115 14.65 -14.23 8.56
N ASN A 116 15.90 -13.96 8.91
CA ASN A 116 16.85 -13.29 8.01
C ASN A 116 17.10 -14.12 6.75
N LEU A 117 17.22 -15.44 6.87
CA LEU A 117 17.31 -16.33 5.71
C LEU A 117 16.10 -16.17 4.79
N PHE A 118 14.88 -16.26 5.32
CA PHE A 118 13.65 -16.11 4.51
C PHE A 118 13.54 -14.73 3.85
N GLN A 119 13.95 -13.65 4.53
CA GLN A 119 13.92 -12.30 3.97
C GLN A 119 14.85 -12.11 2.77
N THR A 120 15.92 -12.90 2.67
CA THR A 120 16.85 -12.84 1.52
C THR A 120 16.37 -13.63 0.31
N LEU A 121 15.37 -14.49 0.47
CA LEU A 121 14.88 -15.32 -0.63
C LEU A 121 14.03 -14.49 -1.61
N PRO A 122 14.19 -14.68 -2.93
CA PRO A 122 13.28 -14.09 -3.89
C PRO A 122 11.90 -14.74 -3.72
N THR A 123 10.90 -13.92 -3.40
CA THR A 123 9.51 -14.37 -3.30
C THR A 123 8.70 -13.81 -4.46
N GLU A 124 8.06 -14.68 -5.22
CA GLU A 124 7.09 -14.33 -6.25
C GLU A 124 5.72 -14.95 -5.92
N GLY A 125 4.68 -14.45 -6.57
CA GLY A 125 3.33 -14.99 -6.46
C GLY A 125 2.30 -14.00 -5.93
N VAL A 126 1.09 -14.50 -5.70
CA VAL A 126 -0.08 -13.68 -5.38
C VAL A 126 -0.78 -14.25 -4.15
N SER A 127 -1.09 -13.38 -3.19
CA SER A 127 -1.74 -13.73 -1.92
C SER A 127 -3.26 -13.82 -2.04
N LEU A 128 -3.84 -13.03 -2.95
CA LEU A 128 -5.26 -13.05 -3.31
C LEU A 128 -5.40 -12.64 -4.78
N ILE A 129 -6.12 -13.46 -5.56
CA ILE A 129 -6.47 -13.12 -6.93
C ILE A 129 -7.81 -12.40 -6.90
N GLU A 130 -7.88 -11.21 -7.48
CA GLU A 130 -9.08 -10.40 -7.56
C GLU A 130 -10.21 -11.10 -8.33
N SER A 131 -11.44 -10.77 -7.94
CA SER A 131 -12.69 -11.09 -8.63
C SER A 131 -13.71 -10.00 -8.31
N ASP A 132 -14.81 -9.92 -9.07
CA ASP A 132 -15.87 -8.95 -8.80
C ASP A 132 -16.49 -9.13 -7.41
N ASP A 133 -16.65 -10.37 -6.94
CA ASP A 133 -17.16 -10.66 -5.59
C ASP A 133 -16.22 -10.13 -4.50
N ILE A 134 -14.91 -10.33 -4.68
CA ILE A 134 -13.89 -9.83 -3.76
C ILE A 134 -13.89 -8.30 -3.75
N VAL A 135 -14.03 -7.67 -4.91
CA VAL A 135 -14.12 -6.21 -5.05
C VAL A 135 -15.34 -5.67 -4.28
N ASN A 136 -16.50 -6.30 -4.42
CA ASN A 136 -17.71 -5.91 -3.71
C ASN A 136 -17.56 -6.08 -2.19
N GLU A 137 -16.95 -7.19 -1.74
CA GLU A 137 -16.64 -7.43 -0.33
C GLU A 137 -15.76 -6.32 0.25
N ILE A 138 -14.67 -5.99 -0.45
CA ILE A 138 -13.70 -4.98 -0.02
C ILE A 138 -14.32 -3.60 0.05
N THR A 139 -15.07 -3.20 -0.98
CA THR A 139 -15.75 -1.89 -1.00
C THR A 139 -16.65 -1.72 0.22
N SER A 140 -17.47 -2.73 0.54
CA SER A 140 -18.32 -2.70 1.73
C SER A 140 -17.51 -2.63 3.03
N LYS A 141 -16.44 -3.40 3.13
CA LYS A 141 -15.57 -3.44 4.32
C LYS A 141 -14.80 -2.13 4.53
N ILE A 142 -14.31 -1.50 3.46
CA ILE A 142 -13.64 -0.19 3.51
C ILE A 142 -14.61 0.89 4.01
N GLN A 143 -15.84 0.92 3.51
CA GLN A 143 -16.85 1.88 3.97
C GLN A 143 -17.16 1.71 5.46
N LYS A 144 -17.35 0.46 5.93
CA LYS A 144 -17.55 0.18 7.36
C LYS A 144 -16.34 0.56 8.20
N ALA A 145 -15.13 0.26 7.72
CA ALA A 145 -13.89 0.61 8.41
C ALA A 145 -13.71 2.13 8.53
N ALA A 146 -13.99 2.88 7.46
CA ALA A 146 -13.94 4.34 7.47
C ALA A 146 -14.89 4.94 8.53
N ALA A 147 -16.11 4.40 8.66
CA ALA A 147 -17.08 4.85 9.66
C ALA A 147 -16.63 4.57 11.12
N VAL A 148 -15.81 3.54 11.35
CA VAL A 148 -15.34 3.15 12.70
C VAL A 148 -14.03 3.83 13.07
N VAL A 149 -13.08 3.88 12.14
CA VAL A 149 -11.73 4.45 12.37
C VAL A 149 -11.75 5.98 12.28
N GLY A 150 -12.65 6.54 11.47
CA GLY A 150 -12.84 7.99 11.29
C GLY A 150 -11.89 8.61 10.27
N ASP A 151 -11.77 9.94 10.31
CA ASP A 151 -11.18 10.77 9.24
C ASP A 151 -9.74 10.43 8.85
N GLN A 152 -8.95 9.82 9.74
CA GLN A 152 -7.56 9.46 9.43
C GLN A 152 -7.45 8.15 8.64
N PHE A 153 -8.54 7.40 8.48
CA PHE A 153 -8.51 6.08 7.86
C PHE A 153 -7.96 6.07 6.43
N PRO A 154 -8.34 6.99 5.52
CA PRO A 154 -7.77 7.04 4.17
C PRO A 154 -6.24 7.19 4.19
N ASN A 155 -5.74 8.14 4.98
CA ASN A 155 -4.31 8.46 5.08
C ASN A 155 -3.53 7.31 5.73
N LEU A 156 -4.08 6.70 6.78
CA LEU A 156 -3.49 5.52 7.44
C LEU A 156 -3.43 4.32 6.49
N LEU A 157 -4.52 4.00 5.80
CA LEU A 157 -4.56 2.86 4.88
C LEU A 157 -3.58 3.05 3.72
N THR A 158 -3.59 4.24 3.12
CA THR A 158 -2.69 4.59 2.01
C THR A 158 -1.23 4.50 2.42
N ARG A 159 -0.84 5.17 3.52
CA ARG A 159 0.52 5.10 4.07
C ARG A 159 0.94 3.65 4.33
N ASN A 160 0.10 2.88 5.00
CA ASN A 160 0.44 1.51 5.38
C ASN A 160 0.64 0.59 4.16
N LEU A 161 -0.14 0.78 3.11
CA LEU A 161 0.02 0.05 1.85
C LEU A 161 1.29 0.48 1.10
N LEU A 162 1.62 1.78 1.07
CA LEU A 162 2.86 2.29 0.48
C LEU A 162 4.10 1.75 1.18
N ILE A 163 4.09 1.69 2.52
CA ILE A 163 5.18 1.08 3.29
C ILE A 163 5.29 -0.41 3.04
N SER A 164 4.17 -1.11 3.00
CA SER A 164 4.14 -2.54 2.71
C SER A 164 4.53 -2.87 1.26
N SER A 165 4.51 -1.88 0.37
CA SER A 165 5.07 -1.92 -0.99
C SER A 165 6.51 -1.38 -1.10
N GLY A 166 7.19 -1.13 0.03
CA GLY A 166 8.63 -0.87 0.09
C GLY A 166 9.07 0.61 0.10
N ASN A 167 8.20 1.54 0.50
CA ASN A 167 8.51 2.97 0.60
C ASN A 167 8.47 3.45 2.06
N ASN A 168 9.24 4.46 2.47
CA ASN A 168 8.94 5.11 3.75
C ASN A 168 7.89 6.19 3.48
N ALA A 169 6.86 6.23 4.32
CA ALA A 169 5.73 7.14 4.14
C ALA A 169 5.30 7.69 5.50
N ALA A 170 5.22 9.00 5.60
CA ALA A 170 4.83 9.69 6.81
C ALA A 170 3.53 10.45 6.57
N ILE A 171 2.56 10.33 7.48
CA ILE A 171 1.34 11.15 7.45
C ILE A 171 1.39 12.22 8.53
N SER A 172 0.70 13.34 8.29
CA SER A 172 0.61 14.42 9.27
C SER A 172 -0.23 14.03 10.49
N ARG A 173 0.10 14.59 11.66
CA ARG A 173 -0.65 14.41 12.91
C ARG A 173 -1.93 15.24 12.88
N LYS A 174 -3.05 14.66 13.35
CA LYS A 174 -4.35 15.35 13.46
C LYS A 174 -4.21 16.66 14.25
N GLY A 175 -4.82 17.73 13.72
CA GLY A 175 -4.91 19.04 14.38
C GLY A 175 -3.69 19.96 14.18
N ASN A 176 -2.72 19.58 13.34
CA ASN A 176 -1.63 20.46 12.96
C ASN A 176 -1.93 21.13 11.60
N ASN A 177 -2.13 22.45 11.60
CA ASN A 177 -2.42 23.22 10.38
C ASN A 177 -1.16 23.81 9.71
N PHE A 178 0.04 23.56 10.26
CA PHE A 178 1.29 24.12 9.74
C PHE A 178 1.73 23.48 8.42
N MET A 179 1.48 22.17 8.27
CA MET A 179 1.78 21.40 7.06
C MET A 179 0.49 20.74 6.57
N ARG A 180 0.07 21.06 5.35
CA ARG A 180 -1.17 20.55 4.73
C ARG A 180 -1.01 19.25 3.94
N MET A 181 0.21 18.76 3.79
CA MET A 181 0.47 17.52 3.05
C MET A 181 -0.11 16.32 3.78
N ASP A 182 -0.85 15.49 3.06
CA ASP A 182 -1.38 14.23 3.58
C ASP A 182 -0.25 13.24 3.88
N ILE A 183 0.58 12.95 2.88
CA ILE A 183 1.68 11.99 3.00
C ILE A 183 2.95 12.52 2.35
N VAL A 184 4.06 12.38 3.06
CA VAL A 184 5.42 12.59 2.54
C VAL A 184 6.11 11.25 2.37
N LEU A 185 6.65 11.03 1.18
CA LEU A 185 7.44 9.86 0.83
C LEU A 185 8.93 10.17 0.99
N SER A 186 9.65 9.23 1.56
CA SER A 186 11.11 9.30 1.64
C SER A 186 11.75 7.93 1.42
N ASN A 187 12.99 7.93 0.94
CA ASN A 187 13.85 6.75 0.95
C ASN A 187 15.31 7.18 1.05
N THR A 188 16.15 6.30 1.56
CA THR A 188 17.57 6.54 1.86
C THR A 188 18.46 6.68 0.62
N MET A 189 17.95 6.47 -0.60
CA MET A 189 18.82 6.41 -1.78
C MET A 189 18.41 7.20 -3.03
N GLU A 190 17.19 7.74 -3.18
CA GLU A 190 16.89 8.61 -4.35
C GLU A 190 15.47 9.20 -4.37
N THR A 191 14.48 8.61 -3.68
CA THR A 191 13.06 8.99 -3.84
C THR A 191 12.54 9.89 -2.73
N SER A 192 12.24 11.14 -3.07
CA SER A 192 11.40 12.05 -2.28
C SER A 192 10.03 12.13 -2.95
N GLY A 193 8.95 12.36 -2.22
CA GLY A 193 7.66 12.56 -2.87
C GLY A 193 6.54 13.04 -1.95
N VAL A 194 5.43 13.38 -2.58
CA VAL A 194 4.18 13.74 -1.92
C VAL A 194 3.05 12.88 -2.45
N VAL A 195 2.12 12.54 -1.56
CA VAL A 195 0.86 11.90 -1.92
C VAL A 195 -0.28 12.66 -1.29
N GLU A 196 -1.25 13.03 -2.13
CA GLU A 196 -2.55 13.53 -1.70
C GLU A 196 -3.55 12.37 -1.66
N VAL A 197 -4.40 12.31 -0.64
CA VAL A 197 -5.35 11.22 -0.46
C VAL A 197 -6.78 11.76 -0.47
N GLU A 198 -7.57 11.27 -1.42
CA GLU A 198 -8.91 11.79 -1.66
C GLU A 198 -9.93 10.66 -1.79
N PHE A 199 -10.68 10.42 -0.72
CA PHE A 199 -11.76 9.42 -0.72
C PHE A 199 -13.11 10.15 -0.77
N GLY A 200 -13.97 9.77 -1.71
CA GLY A 200 -15.31 10.34 -1.82
C GLY A 200 -15.85 10.38 -3.25
N GLN A 201 -17.17 10.47 -3.38
CA GLN A 201 -17.85 10.47 -4.70
C GLN A 201 -17.57 11.73 -5.53
N ASP A 202 -17.22 12.82 -4.87
CA ASP A 202 -16.75 14.05 -5.50
C ASP A 202 -15.22 14.05 -5.40
N ALA A 203 -14.53 13.20 -6.17
CA ALA A 203 -13.09 13.34 -6.37
C ALA A 203 -12.86 14.76 -6.90
N ASN A 204 -12.49 15.64 -5.98
CA ASN A 204 -12.54 17.06 -6.10
C ASN A 204 -11.42 17.42 -7.08
N MET A 205 -11.65 18.43 -7.91
CA MET A 205 -10.62 18.91 -8.83
C MET A 205 -9.42 19.55 -8.11
N GLU A 206 -9.41 19.51 -6.77
CA GLU A 206 -8.43 20.14 -5.91
C GLU A 206 -7.16 19.30 -5.75
N ALA A 207 -7.25 17.96 -5.68
CA ALA A 207 -6.07 17.12 -5.40
C ALA A 207 -4.87 17.36 -6.34
N PRO A 208 -5.01 17.52 -7.68
CA PRO A 208 -3.89 17.90 -8.54
C PRO A 208 -3.24 19.25 -8.17
N ARG A 209 -4.04 20.20 -7.70
CA ARG A 209 -3.57 21.52 -7.25
C ARG A 209 -2.91 21.42 -5.87
N ASP A 210 -3.47 20.64 -4.96
CA ASP A 210 -2.89 20.43 -3.61
C ASP A 210 -1.52 19.73 -3.69
N VAL A 211 -1.37 18.78 -4.62
CA VAL A 211 -0.08 18.17 -4.94
C VAL A 211 0.91 19.23 -5.45
N LEU A 212 0.49 20.12 -6.35
CA LEU A 212 1.36 21.20 -6.84
C LEU A 212 1.76 22.18 -5.73
N ASP A 213 0.82 22.58 -4.89
CA ASP A 213 1.09 23.45 -3.75
C ASP A 213 2.09 22.80 -2.79
N SER A 214 1.94 21.50 -2.55
CA SER A 214 2.88 20.71 -1.75
C SER A 214 4.28 20.69 -2.37
N ILE A 215 4.40 20.42 -3.68
CA ILE A 215 5.69 20.46 -4.39
C ILE A 215 6.31 21.86 -4.30
N ALA A 216 5.52 22.92 -4.51
CA ALA A 216 5.99 24.29 -4.45
C ALA A 216 6.56 24.64 -3.06
N VAL A 217 5.90 24.23 -1.98
CA VAL A 217 6.40 24.41 -0.60
C VAL A 217 7.72 23.66 -0.39
N LEU A 218 7.80 22.40 -0.83
CA LEU A 218 8.99 21.56 -0.64
C LEU A 218 10.21 22.07 -1.41
N VAL A 219 9.99 22.49 -2.66
CA VAL A 219 11.04 23.05 -3.51
C VAL A 219 11.49 24.41 -2.99
N SER A 220 10.56 25.28 -2.56
CA SER A 220 10.91 26.65 -2.13
C SER A 220 11.50 26.75 -0.73
N ARG A 221 11.17 25.83 0.19
CA ARG A 221 11.54 25.93 1.61
C ARG A 221 12.44 24.81 2.12
N TYR A 222 12.47 23.65 1.46
CA TYR A 222 13.08 22.44 2.01
C TYR A 222 14.14 21.82 1.09
N ASN A 223 14.65 22.57 0.10
CA ASN A 223 15.70 22.14 -0.85
C ASN A 223 15.36 20.89 -1.68
N TRP A 224 14.07 20.60 -1.88
CA TRP A 224 13.66 19.55 -2.80
C TRP A 224 13.76 20.03 -4.25
N THR A 225 13.79 19.09 -5.19
CA THR A 225 13.79 19.41 -6.63
C THR A 225 12.65 18.68 -7.32
N ILE A 226 12.04 19.31 -8.31
CA ILE A 226 10.95 18.71 -9.11
C ILE A 226 11.39 17.36 -9.69
N LYS A 227 12.61 17.29 -10.24
CA LYS A 227 13.15 16.09 -10.89
C LYS A 227 13.22 14.87 -9.96
N ASN A 228 13.46 15.08 -8.66
CA ASN A 228 13.63 14.01 -7.68
C ASN A 228 12.44 13.90 -6.72
N THR A 229 11.31 14.52 -7.07
CA THR A 229 10.08 14.51 -6.28
C THR A 229 9.00 13.75 -7.03
N ALA A 230 8.65 12.56 -6.55
CA ALA A 230 7.51 11.81 -7.03
C ALA A 230 6.20 12.44 -6.50
N SER A 231 5.14 12.35 -7.28
CA SER A 231 3.86 12.98 -6.96
C SER A 231 2.72 12.05 -7.30
N PHE A 232 1.87 11.75 -6.32
CA PHE A 232 0.73 10.84 -6.48
C PHE A 232 -0.55 11.41 -5.88
N ILE A 233 -1.66 10.98 -6.43
CA ILE A 233 -2.99 11.14 -5.86
C ILE A 233 -3.54 9.74 -5.65
N VAL A 234 -3.97 9.45 -4.42
CA VAL A 234 -4.58 8.17 -4.06
C VAL A 234 -6.07 8.39 -3.84
N THR A 235 -6.89 7.75 -4.67
CA THR A 235 -8.35 7.87 -4.61
C THR A 235 -9.03 6.57 -4.22
N ASP A 236 -10.30 6.61 -3.82
CA ASP A 236 -11.12 5.41 -3.74
C ASP A 236 -11.58 4.95 -5.13
N LEU A 237 -11.93 5.89 -6.01
CA LEU A 237 -12.34 5.66 -7.41
C LEU A 237 -11.54 6.53 -8.40
N LEU A 238 -11.27 6.04 -9.60
CA LEU A 238 -10.66 6.84 -10.66
C LEU A 238 -11.64 7.93 -11.15
N PRO A 239 -11.20 9.19 -11.30
CA PRO A 239 -12.03 10.25 -11.86
C PRO A 239 -12.54 9.91 -13.27
N ASN A 240 -13.80 10.24 -13.55
CA ASN A 240 -14.40 10.00 -14.86
C ASN A 240 -13.69 10.84 -15.96
N ARG A 241 -13.61 10.31 -17.18
CA ARG A 241 -13.03 11.01 -18.34
C ARG A 241 -13.68 12.36 -18.65
N ARG A 242 -14.98 12.54 -18.35
CA ARG A 242 -15.71 13.80 -18.56
C ARG A 242 -15.39 14.88 -17.52
N SER A 243 -14.68 14.53 -16.45
CA SER A 243 -14.20 15.51 -15.49
C SER A 243 -12.98 16.26 -16.05
N GLU A 244 -12.84 17.51 -15.66
CA GLU A 244 -11.65 18.33 -15.97
C GLU A 244 -10.37 17.82 -15.26
N TYR A 245 -10.48 16.79 -14.41
CA TYR A 245 -9.36 16.22 -13.67
C TYR A 245 -8.19 15.83 -14.58
N TRP A 246 -8.46 15.05 -15.63
CA TRP A 246 -7.42 14.58 -16.56
C TRP A 246 -6.87 15.69 -17.46
N HIS A 247 -7.64 16.76 -17.66
CA HIS A 247 -7.17 17.97 -18.32
C HIS A 247 -6.16 18.70 -17.43
N ILE A 248 -6.48 18.86 -16.15
CA ILE A 248 -5.57 19.47 -15.17
C ILE A 248 -4.27 18.66 -15.07
N ILE A 249 -4.33 17.34 -14.94
CA ILE A 249 -3.13 16.48 -14.90
C ILE A 249 -2.26 16.69 -16.14
N GLN A 250 -2.87 16.76 -17.33
CA GLN A 250 -2.14 17.01 -18.57
C GLN A 250 -1.52 18.41 -18.62
N ASP A 251 -2.28 19.44 -18.22
CA ASP A 251 -1.81 20.83 -18.24
C ASP A 251 -0.63 21.03 -17.30
N ILE A 252 -0.69 20.41 -16.11
CA ILE A 252 0.42 20.43 -15.15
C ILE A 252 1.70 19.85 -15.77
N ASN A 253 1.60 18.72 -16.46
CA ASN A 253 2.73 18.11 -17.15
C ASN A 253 3.24 19.00 -18.30
N ASN A 254 2.34 19.57 -19.11
CA ASN A 254 2.72 20.40 -20.25
C ASN A 254 3.40 21.70 -19.82
N VAL A 255 2.96 22.31 -18.72
CA VAL A 255 3.48 23.60 -18.24
C VAL A 255 4.72 23.43 -17.37
N PHE A 256 4.70 22.48 -16.44
CA PHE A 256 5.75 22.34 -15.42
C PHE A 256 6.66 21.11 -15.61
N GLY A 257 6.33 20.20 -16.54
CA GLY A 257 7.03 18.93 -16.69
C GLY A 257 6.80 17.95 -15.52
N ILE A 258 5.75 18.18 -14.72
CA ILE A 258 5.42 17.39 -13.53
C ILE A 258 4.37 16.34 -13.92
N LYS A 259 4.73 15.07 -13.78
CA LYS A 259 3.78 13.96 -13.98
C LYS A 259 3.22 13.48 -12.65
N ILE A 260 1.98 13.85 -12.38
CA ILE A 260 1.24 13.40 -11.20
C ILE A 260 0.57 12.06 -11.54
N GLY A 261 0.90 11.01 -10.78
CA GLY A 261 0.25 9.71 -10.93
C GLY A 261 -1.06 9.64 -10.16
N THR A 262 -2.10 9.06 -10.73
CA THR A 262 -3.38 8.83 -10.05
C THR A 262 -3.55 7.34 -9.84
N ILE A 263 -3.77 6.88 -8.60
CA ILE A 263 -3.92 5.46 -8.27
C ILE A 263 -5.07 5.25 -7.30
N THR A 264 -5.81 4.15 -7.44
CA THR A 264 -6.84 3.82 -6.44
C THR A 264 -6.27 3.07 -5.25
N ILE A 265 -6.97 3.13 -4.12
CA ILE A 265 -6.67 2.33 -2.95
C ILE A 265 -6.68 0.83 -3.26
N PHE A 266 -7.59 0.40 -4.14
CA PHE A 266 -7.66 -0.97 -4.62
C PHE A 266 -6.40 -1.36 -5.40
N CYS A 267 -5.85 -0.49 -6.24
CA CYS A 267 -4.59 -0.75 -6.94
C CYS A 267 -3.40 -0.87 -5.98
N LEU A 268 -3.35 -0.08 -4.90
CA LEU A 268 -2.37 -0.26 -3.83
C LEU A 268 -2.52 -1.61 -3.11
N MET A 269 -3.76 -2.08 -2.92
CA MET A 269 -4.04 -3.42 -2.40
C MET A 269 -3.55 -4.51 -3.37
N LEU A 270 -3.79 -4.36 -4.68
CA LEU A 270 -3.28 -5.28 -5.70
C LEU A 270 -1.74 -5.39 -5.65
N LEU A 271 -1.02 -4.28 -5.51
CA LEU A 271 0.44 -4.30 -5.34
C LEU A 271 0.86 -5.16 -4.15
N ASN A 272 0.17 -4.99 -3.01
CA ASN A 272 0.43 -5.76 -1.80
C ASN A 272 0.08 -7.24 -1.96
N TRP A 273 -1.02 -7.57 -2.62
CA TRP A 273 -1.40 -8.95 -2.91
C TRP A 273 -0.38 -9.65 -3.81
N ASN A 274 0.16 -8.94 -4.80
CA ASN A 274 1.17 -9.46 -5.72
C ASN A 274 2.61 -9.29 -5.20
N ARG A 275 2.82 -8.81 -3.96
CA ARG A 275 4.13 -8.52 -3.35
C ARG A 275 5.03 -7.63 -4.24
N LYS A 276 4.43 -6.75 -5.04
CA LYS A 276 5.15 -5.86 -5.94
C LYS A 276 5.67 -4.66 -5.17
N LYS A 277 6.98 -4.43 -5.24
CA LYS A 277 7.61 -3.22 -4.73
C LYS A 277 7.33 -2.05 -5.67
N LEU A 278 6.97 -0.91 -5.11
CA LEU A 278 6.69 0.30 -5.87
C LEU A 278 7.91 1.22 -5.84
N ILE A 279 8.56 1.43 -7.00
CA ILE A 279 9.72 2.31 -7.14
C ILE A 279 9.25 3.66 -7.69
N LEU A 280 9.02 4.62 -6.80
CA LEU A 280 8.21 5.83 -7.09
C LEU A 280 8.79 6.78 -8.15
N LEU A 281 10.12 6.94 -8.25
CA LEU A 281 10.73 7.84 -9.24
C LEU A 281 11.00 7.21 -10.61
N LYS A 282 10.90 5.88 -10.73
CA LYS A 282 11.20 5.19 -11.98
C LYS A 282 9.91 4.97 -12.77
N ASN A 283 9.93 5.28 -14.07
CA ASN A 283 8.86 4.99 -15.04
C ASN A 283 7.56 5.80 -14.94
N HIS A 284 7.51 6.91 -14.19
CA HIS A 284 6.28 7.71 -14.04
C HIS A 284 5.04 6.86 -13.70
N ASN A 285 5.19 5.98 -12.71
CA ASN A 285 4.15 5.02 -12.36
C ASN A 285 2.81 5.74 -12.13
N PHE A 286 1.74 5.16 -12.65
CA PHE A 286 0.36 5.66 -12.51
C PHE A 286 0.04 6.98 -13.21
N TYR A 287 0.97 7.58 -13.96
CA TYR A 287 0.61 8.73 -14.79
C TYR A 287 -0.38 8.30 -15.88
N ALA A 288 -1.48 9.02 -15.95
CA ALA A 288 -2.46 8.94 -17.00
C ALA A 288 -2.98 10.35 -17.27
N ASP A 289 -3.34 10.63 -18.52
CA ASP A 289 -3.95 11.90 -18.89
C ASP A 289 -5.13 11.65 -19.84
N ARG A 290 -5.73 12.72 -20.37
CA ARG A 290 -6.92 12.60 -21.23
C ARG A 290 -6.73 11.72 -22.46
N ALA A 291 -5.48 11.49 -22.91
CA ALA A 291 -5.16 10.72 -24.10
C ALA A 291 -5.07 9.20 -23.84
N ILE A 292 -5.07 8.76 -22.58
CA ILE A 292 -5.02 7.33 -22.26
C ILE A 292 -6.26 6.62 -22.83
N ASP A 293 -6.12 5.43 -23.39
CA ASP A 293 -7.26 4.66 -23.89
C ASP A 293 -7.83 3.77 -22.77
N SER A 294 -6.97 3.02 -22.10
CA SER A 294 -7.33 2.10 -21.02
C SER A 294 -6.32 2.16 -19.89
N TYR A 295 -6.71 2.78 -18.77
CA TYR A 295 -5.90 2.80 -17.55
C TYR A 295 -5.53 1.38 -17.07
N ARG A 296 -6.51 0.46 -17.10
CA ARG A 296 -6.29 -0.95 -16.75
C ARG A 296 -5.17 -1.59 -17.60
N ALA A 297 -5.26 -1.51 -18.92
CA ALA A 297 -4.34 -2.21 -19.83
C ALA A 297 -3.00 -1.50 -20.01
N GLU A 298 -2.95 -0.18 -19.92
CA GLU A 298 -1.73 0.61 -20.17
C GLU A 298 -0.93 0.89 -18.89
N VAL A 299 -1.58 0.91 -17.72
CA VAL A 299 -0.93 1.23 -16.44
C VAL A 299 -0.89 0.01 -15.50
N LEU A 300 -2.05 -0.59 -15.22
CA LEU A 300 -2.16 -1.59 -14.14
C LEU A 300 -1.65 -2.98 -14.53
N GLU A 301 -2.10 -3.54 -15.66
CA GLU A 301 -1.71 -4.87 -16.09
C GLU A 301 -0.20 -5.01 -16.39
N PRO A 302 0.48 -4.02 -17.01
CA PRO A 302 1.93 -4.03 -17.14
C PRO A 302 2.65 -4.02 -15.79
N LEU A 303 2.14 -3.27 -14.82
CA LEU A 303 2.71 -3.21 -13.47
C LEU A 303 2.52 -4.53 -12.72
N MET A 304 1.36 -5.18 -12.86
CA MET A 304 1.10 -6.50 -12.29
C MET A 304 1.82 -7.63 -13.04
N GLN A 305 2.24 -7.39 -14.30
CA GLN A 305 2.77 -8.40 -15.23
C GLN A 305 1.79 -9.55 -15.51
N ARG A 306 0.48 -9.25 -15.45
CA ARG A 306 -0.62 -10.17 -15.73
C ARG A 306 -1.90 -9.39 -15.98
N LYS A 307 -2.85 -10.03 -16.65
CA LYS A 307 -4.21 -9.50 -16.76
C LYS A 307 -4.93 -9.56 -15.41
N LEU A 308 -5.82 -8.59 -15.19
CA LEU A 308 -6.70 -8.61 -14.04
C LEU A 308 -7.87 -9.58 -14.27
N LYS A 309 -8.25 -10.35 -13.26
CA LYS A 309 -9.40 -11.26 -13.28
C LYS A 309 -10.69 -10.56 -12.85
N LEU A 310 -10.96 -9.43 -13.48
CA LEU A 310 -12.21 -8.67 -13.32
C LEU A 310 -13.01 -8.78 -14.61
N ASN A 311 -14.32 -8.57 -14.52
CA ASN A 311 -15.15 -8.52 -15.72
C ASN A 311 -14.70 -7.39 -16.68
N ASN A 312 -15.16 -7.47 -17.92
CA ASN A 312 -14.88 -6.47 -18.95
C ASN A 312 -15.78 -5.23 -18.85
N LEU A 313 -16.62 -5.14 -17.81
CA LEU A 313 -17.40 -3.93 -17.57
C LEU A 313 -16.46 -2.87 -16.96
N PRO A 314 -16.60 -1.59 -17.32
CA PRO A 314 -15.82 -0.53 -16.69
C PRO A 314 -16.04 -0.54 -15.18
N ASN A 315 -14.95 -0.73 -14.45
CA ASN A 315 -14.94 -0.71 -13.00
C ASN A 315 -14.08 0.49 -12.56
N PRO A 316 -14.66 1.52 -11.91
CA PRO A 316 -13.94 2.75 -11.56
C PRO A 316 -12.76 2.54 -10.60
N LEU A 317 -12.62 1.36 -9.99
CA LEU A 317 -11.43 1.02 -9.19
C LEU A 317 -10.18 0.78 -10.05
N VAL A 318 -10.34 0.44 -11.34
CA VAL A 318 -9.25 0.06 -12.25
C VAL A 318 -9.40 0.63 -13.66
N ASP A 319 -10.55 1.21 -14.01
CA ASP A 319 -10.83 1.83 -15.30
C ASP A 319 -11.29 3.27 -15.13
N ILE A 320 -10.83 4.13 -16.03
CA ILE A 320 -11.38 5.49 -16.17
C ILE A 320 -12.74 5.35 -16.87
N ALA A 321 -13.82 5.62 -16.13
CA ALA A 321 -15.17 5.61 -16.69
C ALA A 321 -15.33 6.65 -17.81
N LYS A 322 -16.17 6.33 -18.81
CA LYS A 322 -16.52 7.22 -19.93
C LYS A 322 -17.44 8.37 -19.54
#